data_AF-A0A7V9IPQ6-F1
#
_entry.id   AF-A0A7V9IPQ6-F1
#
_cell.length_a   1.000
_cell.length_b   1.000
_cell.length_c   1.000
_cell.angle_alpha   90.00
_cell.angle_beta   90.00
_cell.angle_gamma   90.00
#
_symmetry.space_group_name_H-M   'P 1'
#
loop_
_entity.id
_entity.type
_entity.pdbx_description
1 polymer ?
#
loop_
_entity_poly.entity_id
_entity_poly.type
_entity_poly.pdbx_seq_one_letter_code
_entity_poly.pdbx_strand_id
1 'polypeptide(L)'
;MSSLIMQAGVTVLLADFVSGAVHWVEDAYARPGAPLIGSLAENNLRHHWRPREFLPKTWLASSWDLLLAGATLIGAALYMGWLSWHIVLFALLVINANQIHKWAHMNSAEVPAPVRWLQKLHLLQTPRHHGKHHAGSRTTHYCVITNFLNPLLEEV
;
A
#
# COMPACT_ATOMS: atom_id res chain seq x y z
N MET A 1 -17.41 21.58 7.43
CA MET A 1 -17.21 20.63 6.31
C MET A 1 -15.79 20.69 5.74
N SER A 2 -15.22 21.86 5.45
CA SER A 2 -13.84 22.02 4.96
C SER A 2 -12.77 21.35 5.83
N SER A 3 -12.89 21.44 7.16
CA SER A 3 -11.95 20.79 8.10
C SER A 3 -11.97 19.26 8.03
N LEU A 4 -13.13 18.64 7.81
CA LEU A 4 -13.24 17.16 7.81
C LEU A 4 -12.61 16.56 6.55
N ILE A 5 -12.89 17.17 5.39
CA ILE A 5 -12.31 16.75 4.10
C ILE A 5 -10.79 16.88 4.16
N MET A 6 -10.27 17.99 4.71
CA MET A 6 -8.84 18.19 4.89
C MET A 6 -8.23 17.13 5.81
N GLN A 7 -8.85 16.84 6.96
CA GLN A 7 -8.36 15.82 7.89
C GLN A 7 -8.37 14.41 7.26
N ALA A 8 -9.42 14.07 6.50
CA ALA A 8 -9.49 12.80 5.79
C ALA A 8 -8.41 12.71 4.70
N GLY A 9 -8.22 13.79 3.93
CA GLY A 9 -7.16 13.90 2.93
C GLY A 9 -5.77 13.70 3.54
N VAL A 10 -5.47 14.38 4.64
CA VAL A 10 -4.19 14.22 5.36
C VAL A 10 -4.01 12.78 5.86
N THR A 11 -5.07 12.16 6.37
CA THR A 11 -5.01 10.76 6.84
C THR A 11 -4.73 9.79 5.68
N VAL A 12 -5.36 10.01 4.52
CA VAL A 12 -5.12 9.22 3.30
C VAL A 12 -3.68 9.37 2.83
N LEU A 13 -3.19 10.61 2.77
CA LEU A 13 -1.82 10.91 2.39
C LEU A 13 -0.83 10.28 3.39
N LEU A 14 -1.08 10.36 4.69
CA LEU A 14 -0.23 9.73 5.69
C LEU A 14 -0.17 8.20 5.53
N ALA A 15 -1.32 7.55 5.28
CA ALA A 15 -1.35 6.12 4.99
C ALA A 15 -0.55 5.77 3.72
N ASP A 16 -0.69 6.59 2.67
CA ASP A 16 0.05 6.42 1.43
C ASP A 16 1.57 6.55 1.63
N PHE A 17 2.00 7.58 2.38
CA PHE A 17 3.40 7.78 2.74
C PHE A 17 3.96 6.57 3.49
N VAL A 18 3.26 6.10 4.52
CA VAL A 18 3.70 4.94 5.31
C VAL A 18 3.78 3.69 4.43
N SER A 19 2.82 3.49 3.51
CA SER A 19 2.87 2.37 2.57
C SER A 19 4.12 2.42 1.68
N GLY A 20 4.47 3.60 1.17
CA GLY A 20 5.66 3.79 0.35
C GLY A 20 6.96 3.65 1.15
N ALA A 21 7.01 4.16 2.38
CA ALA A 21 8.19 4.04 3.23
C ALA A 21 8.47 2.57 3.59
N VAL A 22 7.44 1.79 3.92
CA VAL A 22 7.58 0.35 4.17
C VAL A 22 8.03 -0.38 2.90
N HIS A 23 7.45 -0.06 1.75
CA HIS A 23 7.86 -0.65 0.47
C HIS A 23 9.31 -0.32 0.11
N TRP A 24 9.74 0.94 0.28
CA TRP A 24 11.15 1.33 0.13
C TRP A 24 12.08 0.56 1.08
N VAL A 25 11.71 0.41 2.36
CA VAL A 25 12.50 -0.37 3.33
C VAL A 25 12.62 -1.82 2.87
N GLU A 26 11.53 -2.40 2.39
CA GLU A 26 11.52 -3.78 1.89
C GLU A 26 12.48 -3.95 0.70
N ASP A 27 12.41 -3.06 -0.28
CA ASP A 27 13.28 -3.08 -1.45
C ASP A 27 14.76 -2.86 -1.10
N ALA A 28 15.02 -1.86 -0.25
CA ALA A 28 16.37 -1.46 0.09
C ALA A 28 17.07 -2.48 1.00
N TYR A 29 16.36 -3.07 1.96
CA TYR A 29 16.98 -3.80 3.08
C TYR A 29 16.52 -5.25 3.24
N ALA A 30 15.33 -5.63 2.78
CA ALA A 30 14.88 -7.01 2.98
C ALA A 30 15.67 -7.96 2.07
N ARG A 31 16.05 -9.12 2.62
CA ARG A 31 16.85 -10.13 1.92
C ARG A 31 16.23 -11.51 2.11
N PRO A 32 16.19 -12.35 1.06
CA PRO A 32 15.82 -13.76 1.21
C PRO A 32 16.65 -14.45 2.29
N GLY A 33 16.03 -15.34 3.06
CA GLY A 33 16.69 -16.05 4.17
C GLY A 33 16.91 -15.25 5.46
N ALA A 34 16.56 -13.95 5.50
CA ALA A 34 16.60 -13.18 6.73
C ALA A 34 15.58 -13.72 7.76
N PRO A 35 15.92 -13.73 9.07
CA PRO A 35 14.96 -14.11 10.10
C PRO A 35 13.77 -13.15 10.09
N LEU A 36 12.56 -13.69 10.26
CA LEU A 36 11.28 -12.98 10.30
C LEU A 36 10.79 -12.38 8.97
N ILE A 37 11.66 -11.73 8.18
CA ILE A 37 11.27 -11.01 6.94
C ILE A 37 11.70 -11.69 5.64
N GLY A 38 12.38 -12.85 5.70
CA GLY A 38 12.88 -13.52 4.50
C GLY A 38 11.78 -13.91 3.51
N SER A 39 10.64 -14.39 3.99
CA SER A 39 9.50 -14.77 3.14
C SER A 39 8.82 -13.56 2.49
N LEU A 40 8.80 -12.41 3.19
CA LEU A 40 8.33 -11.13 2.67
C LEU A 40 9.24 -10.69 1.51
N ALA A 41 10.56 -10.65 1.75
CA ALA A 41 11.57 -10.33 0.73
C ALA A 41 11.47 -11.21 -0.52
N GLU A 42 11.30 -12.53 -0.33
CA GLU A 42 11.12 -13.46 -1.45
C GLU A 42 9.83 -13.20 -2.25
N ASN A 43 8.73 -12.90 -1.56
CA ASN A 43 7.47 -12.56 -2.22
C ASN A 43 7.60 -11.28 -3.03
N ASN A 44 8.25 -10.26 -2.49
CA ASN A 44 8.45 -8.99 -3.16
C ASN A 44 9.41 -9.11 -4.36
N LEU A 45 10.51 -9.85 -4.22
CA LEU A 45 11.37 -10.17 -5.37
C LEU A 45 10.59 -10.91 -6.47
N ARG A 46 9.84 -11.96 -6.12
CA ARG A 46 8.99 -12.67 -7.10
C ARG A 46 8.01 -11.72 -7.77
N HIS A 47 7.41 -10.82 -7.01
CA HIS A 47 6.52 -9.79 -7.53
C HIS A 47 7.23 -8.86 -8.51
N HIS A 48 8.45 -8.40 -8.24
CA HIS A 48 9.23 -7.58 -9.19
C HIS A 48 9.57 -8.31 -10.50
N TRP A 49 9.81 -9.62 -10.44
CA TRP A 49 10.07 -10.45 -11.63
C TRP A 49 8.79 -10.84 -12.38
N ARG A 50 7.71 -11.09 -11.65
CA ARG A 50 6.42 -11.54 -12.17
C ARG A 50 5.31 -10.75 -11.48
N PRO A 51 5.05 -9.49 -11.93
CA PRO A 51 4.16 -8.56 -11.23
C PRO A 51 2.74 -9.07 -11.01
N ARG A 52 2.29 -10.04 -11.81
CA ARG A 52 0.93 -10.59 -11.72
C ARG A 52 0.83 -11.89 -10.91
N GLU A 53 1.95 -12.46 -10.43
CA GLU A 53 1.97 -13.77 -9.75
C GLU A 53 1.12 -13.80 -8.47
N PHE A 54 1.03 -12.68 -7.76
CA PHE A 54 0.28 -12.57 -6.52
C PHE A 54 -1.22 -12.22 -6.70
N LEU A 55 -1.67 -11.93 -7.93
CA LEU A 55 -3.08 -11.59 -8.20
C LEU A 55 -4.09 -12.67 -7.78
N PRO A 56 -3.83 -13.98 -7.98
CA PRO A 56 -4.76 -15.04 -7.59
C PRO A 56 -4.88 -15.25 -6.08
N LYS A 57 -3.95 -14.69 -5.27
CA LYS A 57 -4.04 -14.81 -3.80
C LYS A 57 -5.35 -14.20 -3.31
N THR A 58 -5.99 -14.84 -2.34
CA THR A 58 -7.13 -14.23 -1.64
C THR A 58 -6.71 -12.95 -0.93
N TRP A 59 -7.67 -12.10 -0.54
CA TRP A 59 -7.38 -10.90 0.24
C TRP A 59 -6.61 -11.24 1.51
N LEU A 60 -7.05 -12.26 2.25
CA LEU A 60 -6.38 -12.70 3.48
C LEU A 60 -4.97 -13.21 3.20
N ALA A 61 -4.77 -14.06 2.19
CA ALA A 61 -3.45 -14.60 1.85
C ALA A 61 -2.43 -13.53 1.43
N SER A 62 -2.90 -12.37 0.97
CA SER A 62 -2.06 -11.24 0.56
C SER A 62 -2.01 -10.10 1.56
N SER A 63 -2.85 -10.08 2.60
CA SER A 63 -2.96 -8.94 3.52
C SER A 63 -3.00 -9.33 5.00
N TRP A 64 -2.71 -10.59 5.35
CA TRP A 64 -2.80 -11.08 6.74
C TRP A 64 -1.84 -10.33 7.70
N ASP A 65 -0.67 -9.97 7.20
CA ASP A 65 0.38 -9.21 7.89
C ASP A 65 -0.07 -7.77 8.14
N LEU A 66 -0.60 -7.12 7.11
CA LEU A 66 -1.18 -5.78 7.21
C LEU A 66 -2.43 -5.77 8.11
N LEU A 67 -3.24 -6.82 8.06
CA LEU A 67 -4.37 -7.02 8.97
C LEU A 67 -3.91 -7.13 10.42
N LEU A 68 -2.88 -7.93 10.69
CA LEU A 68 -2.31 -8.06 12.03
C LEU A 68 -1.75 -6.73 12.53
N ALA A 69 -1.01 -6.00 11.68
CA ALA A 69 -0.47 -4.68 12.02
C ALA A 69 -1.58 -3.66 12.31
N GLY A 70 -2.60 -3.59 11.46
CA GLY A 70 -3.74 -2.70 11.65
C GLY A 70 -4.59 -3.05 12.86
N ALA A 71 -4.85 -4.34 13.11
CA ALA A 71 -5.55 -4.80 14.31
C ALA A 71 -4.77 -4.49 15.59
N THR A 72 -3.45 -4.63 15.57
CA THR A 72 -2.57 -4.26 16.68
C THR A 72 -2.63 -2.76 16.97
N LEU A 73 -2.56 -1.92 15.93
CA LEU A 73 -2.70 -0.47 16.05
C LEU A 73 -4.05 -0.08 16.68
N ILE A 74 -5.15 -0.65 16.19
CA ILE A 74 -6.49 -0.38 16.72
C ILE A 74 -6.61 -0.84 18.18
N GLY A 75 -6.12 -2.05 18.50
CA GLY A 75 -6.15 -2.60 19.85
C GLY A 75 -5.35 -1.75 20.84
N ALA A 76 -4.16 -1.29 20.46
CA ALA A 76 -3.34 -0.38 21.26
C ALA A 76 -4.03 0.98 21.47
N ALA A 77 -4.62 1.56 20.41
CA ALA A 77 -5.35 2.82 20.52
C ALA A 77 -6.59 2.69 21.43
N LEU A 78 -7.30 1.56 21.38
CA LEU A 78 -8.41 1.26 22.28
C LEU A 78 -7.93 1.16 23.73
N TYR A 79 -6.87 0.40 23.99
CA TYR A 79 -6.31 0.21 25.33
C TYR A 79 -5.84 1.52 25.95
N MET A 80 -5.21 2.39 25.16
CA MET A 80 -4.73 3.71 25.60
C MET A 80 -5.82 4.79 25.66
N GLY A 81 -7.05 4.51 25.21
CA GLY A 81 -8.12 5.51 25.11
C GLY A 81 -7.90 6.58 24.03
N TRP A 82 -7.09 6.27 23.01
CA TRP A 82 -6.72 7.18 21.92
C TRP A 82 -7.46 6.90 20.60
N LEU A 83 -8.38 5.93 20.58
CA LEU A 83 -9.08 5.57 19.36
C LEU A 83 -9.81 6.79 18.76
N SER A 84 -9.46 7.12 17.53
CA SER A 84 -10.10 8.17 16.74
C SER A 84 -10.50 7.63 15.37
N TRP A 85 -11.41 8.33 14.69
CA TRP A 85 -11.79 7.97 13.33
C TRP A 85 -10.60 8.08 12.36
N HIS A 86 -9.60 8.91 12.64
CA HIS A 86 -8.36 8.99 11.85
C HIS A 86 -7.55 7.70 11.95
N ILE A 87 -7.40 7.14 13.16
CA ILE A 87 -6.70 5.85 13.36
C ILE A 87 -7.44 4.73 12.65
N VAL A 88 -8.78 4.71 12.74
CA VAL A 88 -9.60 3.71 12.05
C VAL A 88 -9.45 3.84 10.54
N LEU A 89 -9.55 5.05 9.97
CA LEU A 89 -9.38 5.28 8.54
C LEU A 89 -7.96 4.91 8.07
N PHE A 90 -6.94 5.32 8.81
CA PHE A 90 -5.54 4.97 8.52
C PHE A 90 -5.35 3.45 8.50
N ALA A 91 -5.81 2.76 9.53
CA ALA A 91 -5.71 1.31 9.62
C ALA A 91 -6.45 0.62 8.46
N LEU A 92 -7.67 1.07 8.12
CA LEU A 92 -8.43 0.54 6.99
C LEU A 92 -7.68 0.69 5.66
N LEU A 93 -7.02 1.82 5.43
CA LEU A 93 -6.23 2.06 4.22
C LEU A 93 -4.99 1.17 4.18
N VAL A 94 -4.24 1.08 5.28
CA VAL A 94 -3.03 0.24 5.38
C VAL A 94 -3.35 -1.24 5.22
N ILE A 95 -4.38 -1.74 5.89
CA ILE A 95 -4.83 -3.15 5.77
C ILE A 95 -5.17 -3.49 4.31
N ASN A 96 -5.68 -2.53 3.54
CA ASN A 96 -6.06 -2.72 2.14
C ASN A 96 -4.95 -2.33 1.13
N ALA A 97 -3.76 -1.92 1.58
CA ALA A 97 -2.69 -1.48 0.70
C ALA A 97 -2.31 -2.55 -0.34
N ASN A 98 -2.20 -3.82 0.07
CA ASN A 98 -1.92 -4.92 -0.86
C ASN A 98 -3.06 -5.18 -1.84
N GLN A 99 -4.31 -4.94 -1.47
CA GLN A 99 -5.43 -5.07 -2.39
C GLN A 99 -5.47 -3.92 -3.42
N ILE A 100 -5.12 -2.70 -3.00
CA ILE A 100 -4.97 -1.56 -3.92
C ILE A 100 -3.81 -1.80 -4.87
N HIS A 101 -2.68 -2.29 -4.36
CA HIS A 101 -1.52 -2.70 -5.13
C HIS A 101 -1.89 -3.75 -6.19
N LYS A 102 -2.65 -4.80 -5.83
CA LYS A 102 -3.17 -5.78 -6.81
C LYS A 102 -3.98 -5.12 -7.93
N TRP A 103 -4.84 -4.16 -7.62
CA TRP A 103 -5.60 -3.44 -8.65
C TRP A 103 -4.70 -2.58 -9.56
N ALA A 104 -3.51 -2.17 -9.11
CA ALA A 104 -2.53 -1.51 -9.96
C ALA A 104 -1.82 -2.47 -10.95
N HIS A 105 -1.82 -3.78 -10.69
CA HIS A 105 -1.29 -4.81 -11.60
C HIS A 105 -2.33 -5.47 -12.51
N MET A 106 -3.60 -5.17 -12.29
CA MET A 106 -4.71 -5.67 -13.08
C MET A 106 -4.92 -4.84 -14.35
N ASN A 107 -5.34 -5.51 -15.42
CA ASN A 107 -5.84 -4.85 -16.61
C ASN A 107 -7.19 -4.17 -16.30
N SER A 108 -7.54 -3.14 -17.08
CA SER A 108 -8.80 -2.41 -16.91
C SER A 108 -10.06 -3.29 -16.92
N ALA A 109 -10.06 -4.43 -17.60
CA ALA A 109 -11.21 -5.35 -17.58
C ALA A 109 -11.35 -6.15 -16.27
N GLU A 110 -10.25 -6.32 -15.53
CA GLU A 110 -10.16 -7.15 -14.32
C GLU A 110 -10.48 -6.36 -13.04
N VAL A 111 -10.23 -5.04 -13.05
CA VAL A 111 -10.47 -4.17 -11.88
C VAL A 111 -11.97 -3.87 -11.74
N PRO A 112 -12.58 -3.93 -10.53
CA PRO A 112 -13.98 -3.57 -10.32
C PRO A 112 -14.32 -2.13 -10.76
N ALA A 113 -15.53 -1.91 -11.29
CA ALA A 113 -15.92 -0.61 -11.84
C ALA A 113 -15.75 0.59 -10.89
N PRO A 114 -16.12 0.51 -9.60
CA PRO A 114 -15.91 1.61 -8.66
C PRO A 114 -14.42 1.92 -8.45
N VAL A 115 -13.58 0.89 -8.36
CA VAL A 115 -12.13 1.04 -8.19
C VAL A 115 -11.51 1.70 -9.41
N ARG A 116 -11.89 1.28 -10.62
CA ARG A 116 -11.42 1.92 -11.86
C ARG A 116 -11.80 3.39 -11.91
N TRP A 117 -12.99 3.73 -11.44
CA TRP A 117 -13.43 5.12 -11.38
C TRP A 117 -12.56 5.94 -10.41
N LEU A 118 -12.26 5.40 -9.23
CA LEU A 118 -11.33 6.03 -8.27
C LEU A 118 -9.91 6.17 -8.83
N GLN A 119 -9.40 5.17 -9.55
CA GLN A 119 -8.12 5.24 -10.23
C GLN A 119 -8.09 6.32 -11.33
N LYS A 120 -9.18 6.48 -12.11
CA LYS A 120 -9.31 7.56 -13.11
C LYS A 120 -9.30 8.96 -12.48
N LEU A 121 -9.78 9.08 -11.24
CA LEU A 121 -9.72 10.31 -10.46
C LEU A 121 -8.39 10.48 -9.70
N HIS A 122 -7.45 9.56 -9.84
CA HIS A 122 -6.19 9.52 -9.08
C HIS A 122 -6.37 9.47 -7.55
N LEU A 123 -7.55 9.05 -7.07
CA LEU A 123 -7.84 8.84 -5.66
C LEU A 123 -7.29 7.51 -5.15
N LEU A 124 -7.04 6.57 -6.06
CA LEU A 124 -6.30 5.33 -5.82
C LEU A 124 -5.12 5.21 -6.78
N GLN A 125 -4.09 4.49 -6.34
CA GLN A 125 -2.89 4.22 -7.13
C GLN A 125 -3.26 3.60 -8.48
N THR A 126 -2.68 4.17 -9.54
CA THR A 126 -2.99 3.77 -10.91
C THR A 126 -1.98 2.77 -11.49
N PRO A 127 -2.39 1.89 -12.42
CA PRO A 127 -1.47 0.99 -13.09
C PRO A 127 -0.33 1.70 -13.81
N ARG A 128 -0.61 2.84 -14.46
CA ARG A 128 0.41 3.63 -15.15
C ARG A 128 1.44 4.21 -14.19
N HIS A 129 0.99 4.69 -13.03
CA HIS A 129 1.87 5.32 -12.06
C HIS A 129 2.76 4.29 -11.36
N HIS A 130 2.16 3.23 -10.83
CA HIS A 130 2.91 2.15 -10.20
C HIS A 130 3.77 1.36 -11.20
N GLY A 131 3.35 1.26 -12.47
CA GLY A 131 4.17 0.67 -13.53
C GLY A 131 5.54 1.34 -13.72
N LYS A 132 5.69 2.61 -13.30
CA LYS A 132 7.00 3.28 -13.29
C LYS A 132 7.96 2.71 -12.25
N HIS A 133 7.45 2.24 -11.11
CA HIS A 133 8.24 1.55 -10.09
C HIS A 133 8.86 0.27 -10.69
N HIS A 134 8.06 -0.51 -11.40
CA HIS A 134 8.56 -1.73 -12.08
C HIS A 134 9.44 -1.45 -13.28
N ALA A 135 9.43 -0.21 -13.80
CA ALA A 135 10.27 0.21 -14.90
C ALA A 135 11.66 0.65 -14.39
N GLY A 136 12.69 0.47 -15.22
CA GLY A 136 14.04 0.96 -14.90
C GLY A 136 14.69 0.25 -13.70
N SER A 137 15.27 1.03 -12.78
CA SER A 137 16.07 0.56 -11.64
C SER A 137 15.25 0.12 -10.43
N ARG A 138 13.92 0.35 -10.43
CA ARG A 138 13.03 0.07 -9.28
C ARG A 138 13.37 0.83 -8.00
N THR A 139 13.84 2.07 -8.17
CA THR A 139 14.26 2.93 -7.05
C THR A 139 13.35 4.15 -6.84
N THR A 140 12.12 4.11 -7.38
CA THR A 140 11.16 5.22 -7.32
C THR A 140 9.73 4.69 -7.23
N HIS A 141 8.75 5.57 -7.00
CA HIS A 141 7.32 5.25 -7.07
C HIS A 141 6.84 4.14 -6.09
N TYR A 142 7.36 4.16 -4.86
CA TYR A 142 7.10 3.16 -3.82
C TYR A 142 5.69 3.15 -3.22
N CYS A 143 4.98 4.28 -3.16
CA CYS A 143 3.64 4.31 -2.55
C CYS A 143 2.68 3.37 -3.30
N VAL A 144 1.71 2.79 -2.60
CA VAL A 144 0.76 1.83 -3.20
C VAL A 144 -0.71 2.20 -3.03
N ILE A 145 -1.05 3.25 -2.27
CA ILE A 145 -2.43 3.65 -2.00
C ILE A 145 -2.90 4.74 -2.97
N THR A 146 -2.08 5.76 -3.21
CA THR A 146 -2.37 6.89 -4.11
C THR A 146 -1.17 7.22 -5.01
N ASN A 147 -1.35 8.20 -5.90
CA ASN A 147 -0.27 8.70 -6.75
C ASN A 147 0.55 9.83 -6.10
N PHE A 148 0.14 10.39 -4.95
CA PHE A 148 0.54 11.76 -4.58
C PHE A 148 1.90 11.89 -3.91
N LEU A 149 2.26 10.97 -3.01
CA LEU A 149 3.41 11.19 -2.12
C LEU A 149 4.71 10.53 -2.56
N ASN A 150 4.73 9.92 -3.74
CA ASN A 150 5.97 9.35 -4.29
C ASN A 150 7.12 10.36 -4.38
N PRO A 151 6.92 11.64 -4.76
CA PRO A 151 8.01 12.62 -4.77
C PRO A 151 8.66 12.89 -3.41
N LEU A 152 8.03 12.51 -2.29
CA LEU A 152 8.65 12.61 -0.95
C LEU A 152 9.53 11.40 -0.59
N LEU A 153 9.44 10.34 -1.38
CA LEU A 153 10.15 9.07 -1.21
C LEU A 153 11.05 8.75 -2.42
N GLU A 154 11.12 9.65 -3.39
CA GLU A 154 12.03 9.57 -4.54
C GLU A 154 13.40 10.08 -4.11
N GLU A 155 14.47 9.33 -4.46
CA GLU A 155 15.88 9.64 -4.19
C GLU A 155 16.22 10.00 -2.72
N VAL A 156 16.35 8.95 -1.89
CA VAL A 156 17.32 8.91 -0.78
C VAL A 156 18.43 7.95 -1.14
#